data_AF-A0A379Y124-F1
#
_entry.id   AF-A0A379Y124-F1
#
_cell.length_a   1.000
_cell.length_b   1.000
_cell.length_c   1.000
_cell.angle_alpha   90.00
_cell.angle_beta   90.00
_cell.angle_gamma   90.00
#
_symmetry.space_group_name_H-M   'P 1'
#
loop_
_entity.id
_entity.type
_entity.pdbx_description
1 polymer ?
#
loop_
_entity_poly.entity_id
_entity_poly.type
_entity_poly.pdbx_seq_one_letter_code
_entity_poly.pdbx_strand_id
1 'polypeptide(L)' 'MSLYRTFTAADAVEYARQYGQVAEPQALVSADEIGDGNLNLVFKIRES' A
#
# COMPACT_ATOMS: atom_id res chain seq x y z
N MET A 1 -1.55 -11.35 20.96
CA MET A 1 -2.61 -10.50 20.35
C MET A 1 -2.24 -10.30 18.90
N SER A 2 -3.19 -10.43 17.96
CA SER A 2 -2.90 -10.25 16.54
C SER A 2 -2.65 -8.77 16.25
N LEU A 3 -1.55 -8.47 15.56
CA LEU A 3 -1.23 -7.13 15.04
C LEU A 3 -1.92 -6.86 13.69
N TYR A 4 -2.68 -7.82 13.18
CA TYR A 4 -3.34 -7.73 11.89
C TYR A 4 -4.45 -6.67 11.90
N ARG A 5 -4.43 -5.80 10.90
CA ARG A 5 -5.53 -4.89 10.55
C ARG A 5 -5.66 -4.82 9.04
N THR A 6 -6.88 -4.66 8.54
CA THR A 6 -7.13 -4.40 7.12
C THR A 6 -6.50 -3.06 6.73
N PHE A 7 -5.77 -3.03 5.63
CA PHE A 7 -5.11 -1.82 5.15
C PHE A 7 -6.10 -0.88 4.45
N THR A 8 -5.90 0.41 4.67
CA THR A 8 -6.39 1.48 3.79
C THR A 8 -5.37 1.75 2.68
N ALA A 9 -5.75 2.56 1.68
CA ALA A 9 -4.80 3.04 0.67
C ALA A 9 -3.61 3.79 1.28
N ALA A 10 -3.84 4.58 2.34
CA ALA A 10 -2.77 5.29 3.04
C ALA A 10 -1.83 4.32 3.79
N ASP A 11 -2.38 3.29 4.44
CA ASP A 11 -1.55 2.24 5.05
C ASP A 11 -0.67 1.53 4.02
N ALA A 12 -1.20 1.28 2.80
CA ALA A 12 -0.44 0.64 1.73
C ALA A 12 0.73 1.51 1.25
N VAL A 13 0.56 2.84 1.15
CA VAL A 13 1.65 3.77 0.84
C VAL A 13 2.73 3.73 1.92
N GLU A 14 2.36 3.85 3.20
CA GLU A 14 3.33 3.83 4.30
C GLU A 14 4.06 2.49 4.39
N TYR A 15 3.35 1.38 4.17
CA TYR A 15 3.95 0.06 4.14
C TYR A 15 4.94 -0.09 2.97
N ALA A 16 4.59 0.39 1.77
CA ALA A 16 5.47 0.37 0.61
C ALA A 16 6.69 1.28 0.81
N ARG A 17 6.54 2.43 1.49
CA ARG A 17 7.66 3.29 1.88
C ARG A 17 8.65 2.59 2.80
N GLN A 18 8.14 1.84 3.76
CA GLN A 18 8.96 1.19 4.77
C GLN A 18 9.62 -0.10 4.27
N TYR A 19 8.91 -0.88 3.44
CA TYR A 19 9.29 -2.26 3.11
C TYR A 19 9.37 -2.56 1.61
N GLY A 20 9.00 -1.63 0.73
CA GLY A 20 8.95 -1.84 -0.72
C GLY A 20 10.31 -1.86 -1.42
N GLN A 21 11.40 -1.52 -0.71
CA GLN A 21 12.78 -1.55 -1.20
C GLN A 21 13.02 -0.74 -2.51
N VAL A 22 12.20 0.29 -2.74
CA VAL A 22 12.38 1.23 -3.86
C VAL A 22 13.50 2.23 -3.54
N ALA A 23 14.11 2.80 -4.58
CA ALA A 23 15.24 3.72 -4.43
C ALA A 23 14.87 5.03 -3.71
N GLU A 24 13.67 5.54 -3.99
CA GLU A 24 13.14 6.79 -3.41
C GLU A 24 11.76 6.54 -2.78
N PRO A 25 11.69 5.91 -1.59
CA PRO A 25 10.42 5.59 -0.94
C PRO A 25 9.49 6.80 -0.79
N GLN A 26 10.06 7.97 -0.53
CA GLN A 26 9.33 9.22 -0.33
C GLN A 26 8.63 9.71 -1.60
N ALA A 27 9.02 9.22 -2.79
CA ALA A 27 8.33 9.51 -4.05
C ALA A 27 6.97 8.82 -4.13
N LEU A 28 6.74 7.73 -3.38
CA LEU A 28 5.44 7.06 -3.32
C LEU A 28 4.44 7.95 -2.58
N VAL A 29 3.41 8.45 -3.24
CA VAL A 29 2.51 9.49 -2.67
C VAL A 29 1.05 9.05 -2.55
N SER A 30 0.61 8.08 -3.34
CA SER A 30 -0.78 7.63 -3.32
C SER A 30 -0.92 6.16 -3.70
N ALA A 31 -2.09 5.61 -3.42
CA ALA A 31 -2.45 4.26 -3.81
C ALA A 31 -3.93 4.21 -4.23
N ASP A 32 -4.20 3.42 -5.27
CA ASP A 32 -5.56 3.07 -5.69
C ASP A 32 -5.84 1.62 -5.29
N GLU A 33 -6.98 1.35 -4.66
CA GLU A 33 -7.48 -0.02 -4.50
C GLU A 33 -8.11 -0.45 -5.84
N ILE A 34 -7.58 -1.52 -6.43
CA ILE A 34 -7.93 -2.01 -7.76
C ILE A 34 -8.31 -3.50 -7.76
N GLY A 35 -8.60 -4.07 -6.60
CA GLY A 35 -9.07 -5.44 -6.49
C GLY A 35 -10.45 -5.59 -7.13
N ASP A 36 -10.61 -6.62 -7.96
CA ASP A 36 -11.89 -7.00 -8.57
C ASP A 36 -12.54 -8.21 -7.86
N GLY A 37 -11.84 -8.79 -6.89
CA GLY A 37 -12.29 -9.91 -6.07
C GLY A 37 -12.87 -9.50 -4.72
N ASN A 38 -13.36 -10.47 -3.96
CA ASN A 38 -14.01 -10.26 -2.66
C ASN A 38 -13.15 -10.65 -1.43
N LEU A 39 -11.97 -11.25 -1.65
CA LEU A 39 -11.14 -11.80 -0.57
C LEU A 39 -9.85 -11.02 -0.31
N ASN A 40 -9.33 -10.32 -1.31
CA ASN A 40 -8.05 -9.63 -1.22
C ASN A 40 -8.22 -8.18 -1.65
N LEU A 41 -7.45 -7.30 -1.02
CA LEU A 41 -7.26 -5.94 -1.47
C LEU A 41 -5.99 -5.90 -2.32
N VAL A 42 -6.05 -5.19 -3.44
CA VAL A 42 -4.88 -4.99 -4.31
C VAL A 42 -4.66 -3.48 -4.46
N PHE A 43 -3.56 -2.98 -3.91
CA PHE A 43 -3.23 -1.56 -3.98
C PHE A 43 -2.18 -1.29 -5.06
N LYS A 44 -2.51 -0.43 -6.02
CA LYS A 44 -1.56 0.12 -7.00
C LYS A 44 -0.94 1.39 -6.43
N ILE A 45 0.33 1.32 -6.03
CA ILE A 45 1.08 2.47 -5.51
C ILE A 45 1.52 3.37 -6.67
N ARG A 46 1.49 4.69 -6.46
CA ARG A 46 1.91 5.71 -7.42
C ARG A 46 3.02 6.58 -6.85
N GLU A 47 3.91 6.98 -7.73
CA GLU A 47 4.90 8.02 -7.48
C GLU A 47 4.39 9.38 -7.96
N SER A 48 4.97 10.46 -7.43
CA SER A 48 4.65 11.86 -7.80
C SER A 48 5.18 12.26 -9.18
#